data_AF-A0A914MVW3-F1
#
_entry.id   AF-A0A914MVW3-F1
#
_cell.length_a   1.000
_cell.length_b   1.000
_cell.length_c   1.000
_cell.angle_alpha   90.00
_cell.angle_beta   90.00
_cell.angle_gamma   90.00
#
_symmetry.space_group_name_H-M   'P 1'
#
loop_
_entity.id
_entity.type
_entity.pdbx_description
1 polymer ?
#
loop_
_entity_poly.entity_id
_entity_poly.type
_entity_poly.pdbx_seq_one_letter_code
_entity_poly.pdbx_strand_id
1 'polypeptide(L)'
;MERGCFIRPLELTKPSHYRLVTFDFEATQNEKINEITNEERRLHKVNFIAATVTCTKCMEDDQLWRAPLKQNGKNCIICGNNRSITFSHRPFNQTTVDQQIVTANPLKEFIDWILFKLNPQYTTMAFSHNGGRYDMIMVFKEIYSKGDVPSMIRHGNKLYELKIPRNNKCNEVIFRDSFNLCPVALGKLVGAFGLQITEKTIFPPFGKYS
;
A
#
# COMPACT_ATOMS: atom_id res chain seq x y z
N MET A 1 -1.94 29.59 -50.32
CA MET A 1 -1.00 29.08 -49.30
C MET A 1 -1.83 28.39 -48.22
N GLU A 2 -1.93 27.06 -48.28
CA GLU A 2 -2.60 26.28 -47.24
C GLU A 2 -1.72 26.23 -45.99
N ARG A 3 -2.22 26.78 -44.88
CA ARG A 3 -1.60 26.61 -43.57
C ARG A 3 -1.95 25.20 -43.07
N GLY A 4 -1.12 24.22 -43.42
CA GLY A 4 -1.22 22.88 -42.85
C GLY A 4 -1.13 22.93 -41.32
N CYS A 5 -2.13 22.35 -40.65
CA CYS A 5 -2.13 22.22 -39.19
C CYS A 5 -0.99 21.28 -38.77
N PHE A 6 0.12 21.85 -38.31
CA PHE A 6 1.28 21.08 -37.85
C PHE A 6 1.09 20.70 -36.39
N ILE A 7 0.44 19.57 -36.14
CA ILE A 7 0.46 18.95 -34.80
C ILE A 7 1.86 18.33 -34.63
N ARG A 8 2.66 18.88 -33.71
CA ARG A 8 3.93 18.25 -33.33
C ARG A 8 3.61 16.86 -32.76
N PRO A 9 4.24 15.79 -33.28
CA PRO A 9 4.15 14.48 -32.65
C PRO A 9 4.54 14.61 -31.18
N LEU A 10 3.69 14.09 -30.29
CA LEU A 10 4.06 13.92 -28.89
C LEU A 10 5.24 12.95 -28.86
N GLU A 11 6.43 13.46 -28.57
CA GLU A 11 7.55 12.59 -28.22
C GLU A 11 7.15 11.86 -26.95
N LEU A 12 6.96 10.54 -27.06
CA LEU A 12 6.75 9.69 -25.90
C LEU A 12 7.99 9.82 -25.01
N THR A 13 7.86 10.54 -23.91
CA THR A 13 8.87 10.55 -22.86
C THR A 13 9.10 9.10 -22.44
N LYS A 14 10.37 8.68 -22.36
CA LYS A 14 10.72 7.32 -21.94
C LYS A 14 9.95 7.02 -20.64
N PRO A 15 9.22 5.89 -20.57
CA PRO A 15 8.42 5.58 -19.39
C PRO A 15 9.35 5.49 -18.18
N SER A 16 9.13 6.39 -17.21
CA SER A 16 9.86 6.34 -15.94
C SER A 16 9.41 5.09 -15.18
N HIS A 17 10.37 4.26 -14.75
CA HIS A 17 10.05 3.12 -13.91
C HIS A 17 9.56 3.60 -12.54
N TYR A 18 8.48 3.01 -12.07
CA TYR A 18 7.92 3.26 -10.75
C TYR A 18 7.59 1.94 -10.05
N ARG A 19 7.38 2.03 -8.74
CA ARG A 19 6.98 0.93 -7.89
C ARG A 19 5.50 1.05 -7.53
N LEU A 20 4.81 -0.08 -7.56
CA LEU A 20 3.52 -0.28 -6.92
C LEU A 20 3.71 -0.94 -5.57
N VAL A 21 2.97 -0.47 -4.57
CA VAL A 21 2.81 -1.15 -3.28
C VAL A 21 1.33 -1.35 -3.05
N THR A 22 0.84 -2.58 -3.03
CA THR A 22 -0.54 -2.86 -2.60
C THR A 22 -0.51 -3.26 -1.13
N PHE A 23 -1.42 -2.75 -0.33
CA PHE A 23 -1.46 -3.06 1.10
C PHE A 23 -2.88 -3.12 1.64
N ASP A 24 -3.02 -3.84 2.74
CA ASP A 24 -4.27 -3.99 3.49
C ASP A 24 -3.97 -4.06 4.99
N PHE A 25 -4.86 -3.50 5.81
CA PHE A 25 -4.70 -3.46 7.26
C PHE A 25 -5.76 -4.32 7.94
N GLU A 26 -5.36 -4.96 9.03
CA GLU A 26 -6.29 -5.42 10.04
C GLU A 26 -6.14 -4.54 11.28
N ALA A 27 -7.26 -4.24 11.92
CA ALA A 27 -7.31 -3.42 13.12
C ALA A 27 -8.15 -4.09 14.20
N THR A 28 -7.74 -3.88 15.46
CA THR A 28 -8.50 -4.27 16.64
C THR A 28 -9.25 -3.07 17.22
N GLN A 29 -10.31 -3.34 17.98
CA GLN A 29 -11.13 -2.34 18.66
C GLN A 29 -11.18 -2.60 20.18
N ASN A 30 -10.08 -3.06 20.76
CA ASN A 30 -10.05 -3.50 22.15
C ASN A 30 -10.03 -2.33 23.15
N GLU A 31 -9.57 -1.15 22.73
CA GLU A 31 -9.42 0.04 23.58
C GLU A 31 -10.68 0.92 23.45
N LYS A 32 -11.35 1.25 24.56
CA LYS A 32 -12.45 2.22 24.59
C LYS A 32 -11.88 3.66 24.59
N ILE A 33 -12.52 4.57 23.87
CA ILE A 33 -12.24 6.01 23.96
C ILE A 33 -13.13 6.56 25.08
N ASN A 34 -12.54 7.09 26.16
CA ASN A 34 -13.30 7.56 27.31
C ASN A 34 -14.24 8.76 26.98
N GLU A 35 -15.54 8.53 27.17
CA GLU A 35 -16.56 9.33 27.87
C GLU A 35 -16.77 10.84 27.58
N ILE A 36 -16.39 11.39 26.41
CA ILE A 36 -16.85 12.75 26.06
C ILE A 36 -18.31 12.75 25.53
N THR A 37 -18.80 11.58 25.12
CA THR A 37 -20.18 11.37 24.63
C THR A 37 -20.67 10.02 25.15
N ASN A 38 -21.95 9.87 25.48
CA ASN A 38 -22.62 8.61 25.85
C ASN A 38 -22.59 7.52 24.74
N GLU A 39 -21.71 7.65 23.75
CA GLU A 39 -21.48 6.71 22.68
C GLU A 39 -20.27 5.84 23.02
N GLU A 40 -20.46 4.51 23.03
CA GLU A 40 -19.37 3.54 23.18
C GLU A 40 -18.44 3.54 21.95
N ARG A 41 -17.56 4.54 21.85
CA ARG A 41 -16.58 4.62 20.76
C ARG A 41 -15.35 3.78 21.11
N ARG A 42 -14.91 2.94 20.18
CA ARG A 42 -13.72 2.10 20.30
C ARG A 42 -12.61 2.60 19.36
N LEU A 43 -11.38 2.61 19.85
CA LEU A 43 -10.21 3.01 19.08
C LEU A 43 -9.81 1.89 18.13
N HIS A 44 -9.70 2.22 16.84
CA HIS A 44 -9.13 1.29 15.86
C HIS A 44 -7.61 1.34 15.93
N LYS A 45 -7.01 0.20 16.26
CA LYS A 45 -5.55 0.05 16.37
C LYS A 45 -5.07 -1.03 15.40
N VAL A 46 -4.27 -0.62 14.42
CA VAL A 46 -3.67 -1.52 13.43
C VAL A 46 -2.78 -2.53 14.13
N ASN A 47 -3.11 -3.81 13.99
CA ASN A 47 -2.36 -4.92 14.60
C ASN A 47 -1.64 -5.79 13.56
N PHE A 48 -2.03 -5.67 12.29
CA PHE A 48 -1.42 -6.40 11.20
C PHE A 48 -1.54 -5.61 9.89
N ILE A 49 -0.48 -5.63 9.09
CA ILE A 49 -0.41 -5.01 7.76
C ILE A 49 0.23 -6.03 6.82
N ALA A 50 -0.41 -6.30 5.69
CA ALA A 50 0.22 -7.00 4.58
C ALA A 50 0.49 -6.02 3.45
N ALA A 51 1.70 -6.06 2.90
CA ALA A 51 2.10 -5.27 1.76
C ALA A 51 2.76 -6.15 0.70
N THR A 52 2.40 -5.93 -0.57
CA THR A 52 3.07 -6.53 -1.72
C THR A 52 3.65 -5.44 -2.60
N VAL A 53 4.86 -5.66 -3.09
CA VAL A 53 5.61 -4.69 -3.90
C VAL A 53 5.76 -5.20 -5.31
N THR A 54 5.57 -4.39 -6.33
CA THR A 54 6.02 -4.70 -7.69
C THR A 54 6.46 -3.44 -8.43
N CYS A 55 7.09 -3.56 -9.60
CA CYS A 55 7.48 -2.41 -10.40
C CYS A 55 7.22 -2.69 -11.88
N THR A 56 7.21 -1.64 -12.69
CA THR A 56 6.96 -1.77 -14.14
C THR A 56 7.91 -2.75 -14.81
N LYS A 57 9.20 -2.77 -14.42
CA LYS A 57 10.18 -3.72 -14.94
C LYS A 57 9.90 -5.17 -14.51
N CYS A 58 9.44 -5.40 -13.28
CA CYS A 58 9.06 -6.75 -12.86
C CYS A 58 7.83 -7.24 -13.61
N MET A 59 6.88 -6.37 -13.93
CA MET A 59 5.66 -6.71 -14.66
C MET A 59 5.91 -7.14 -16.11
N GLU A 60 7.03 -6.72 -16.71
CA GLU A 60 7.44 -7.15 -18.05
C GLU A 60 7.96 -8.59 -18.09
N ASP A 61 8.26 -9.19 -16.93
CA ASP A 61 8.75 -10.56 -16.79
C ASP A 61 7.70 -11.43 -16.09
N ASP A 62 7.06 -12.30 -16.87
CA ASP A 62 5.99 -13.21 -16.42
C ASP A 62 6.39 -14.13 -15.26
N GLN A 63 7.68 -14.41 -15.09
CA GLN A 63 8.20 -15.25 -14.03
C GLN A 63 8.57 -14.46 -12.77
N LEU A 64 8.85 -13.16 -12.89
CA LEU A 64 9.30 -12.33 -11.76
C LEU A 64 8.18 -11.64 -11.00
N TRP A 65 7.08 -11.26 -11.67
CA TRP A 65 6.12 -10.37 -11.03
C TRP A 65 5.28 -11.03 -9.93
N ARG A 66 5.05 -12.35 -10.01
CA ARG A 66 4.34 -13.14 -8.98
C ARG A 66 5.26 -13.84 -8.00
N ALA A 67 6.51 -14.05 -8.38
CA ALA A 67 7.42 -14.87 -7.60
C ALA A 67 7.97 -14.12 -6.38
N PRO A 68 8.16 -14.83 -5.24
CA PRO A 68 8.95 -14.32 -4.13
C PRO A 68 10.33 -13.87 -4.63
N LEU A 69 10.83 -12.73 -4.17
CA LEU A 69 12.14 -12.23 -4.60
C LEU A 69 13.24 -12.89 -3.79
N LYS A 70 13.15 -12.77 -2.46
CA LYS A 70 14.17 -13.25 -1.52
C LYS A 70 14.36 -14.76 -1.59
N GLN A 71 13.27 -15.52 -1.60
CA GLN A 71 13.32 -16.99 -1.61
C GLN A 71 13.94 -17.55 -2.90
N ASN A 72 13.83 -16.82 -4.00
CA ASN A 72 14.44 -17.18 -5.28
C ASN A 72 15.87 -16.61 -5.46
N GLY A 73 16.44 -15.98 -4.42
CA GLY A 73 17.75 -15.34 -4.50
C GLY A 73 17.80 -14.15 -5.46
N LYS A 74 16.64 -13.58 -5.82
CA LYS A 74 16.54 -12.46 -6.77
C LYS A 74 16.46 -11.13 -6.04
N ASN A 75 17.14 -10.11 -6.56
CA ASN A 75 17.08 -8.75 -6.07
C ASN A 75 16.60 -7.82 -7.20
N CYS A 76 15.61 -6.97 -6.91
CA CYS A 76 15.17 -5.93 -7.83
C CYS A 76 15.62 -4.57 -7.31
N ILE A 77 16.38 -3.82 -8.11
CA ILE A 77 16.84 -2.46 -7.75
C ILE A 77 15.70 -1.47 -7.45
N ILE A 78 14.49 -1.72 -7.99
CA ILE A 78 13.30 -0.88 -7.80
C ILE A 78 12.43 -1.39 -6.63
N CYS A 79 12.17 -2.70 -6.54
CA CYS A 79 11.31 -3.29 -5.51
C CYS A 79 12.05 -3.56 -4.19
N GLY A 80 13.38 -3.70 -4.24
CA GLY A 80 14.19 -4.26 -3.18
C GLY A 80 14.23 -5.79 -3.22
N ASN A 81 14.47 -6.38 -2.04
CA ASN A 81 14.67 -7.83 -1.89
C ASN A 81 13.39 -8.60 -1.58
N ASN A 82 12.30 -7.94 -1.18
CA ASN A 82 11.11 -8.61 -0.68
C ASN A 82 9.89 -8.23 -1.52
N ARG A 83 9.18 -9.25 -2.00
CA ARG A 83 7.92 -9.13 -2.73
C ARG A 83 6.75 -8.95 -1.78
N SER A 84 6.67 -9.80 -0.75
CA SER A 84 5.62 -9.81 0.26
C SER A 84 6.21 -9.53 1.64
N ILE A 85 5.69 -8.49 2.30
CA ILE A 85 6.18 -8.02 3.60
C ILE A 85 4.98 -7.85 4.51
N THR A 86 5.10 -8.31 5.75
CA THR A 86 4.06 -8.11 6.77
C THR A 86 4.62 -7.40 7.99
N PHE A 87 3.80 -6.53 8.60
CA PHE A 87 4.09 -5.86 9.86
C PHE A 87 3.03 -6.29 10.87
N SER A 88 3.42 -6.92 11.98
CA SER A 88 2.45 -7.55 12.88
C SER A 88 2.88 -7.51 14.35
N HIS A 89 1.91 -7.49 15.27
CA HIS A 89 2.19 -7.60 16.71
C HIS A 89 2.78 -8.97 17.10
N ARG A 90 2.43 -10.02 16.38
CA ARG A 90 2.84 -11.39 16.67
C ARG A 90 3.36 -12.08 15.41
N PRO A 91 4.31 -13.03 15.55
CA PRO A 91 4.71 -13.88 14.45
C PRO A 91 3.56 -14.80 14.02
N PHE A 92 3.60 -15.25 12.77
CA PHE A 92 2.72 -16.28 12.21
C PHE A 92 3.53 -17.22 11.32
N ASN A 93 3.09 -18.48 11.23
CA ASN A 93 3.85 -19.55 10.56
C ASN A 93 3.07 -20.24 9.43
N GLN A 94 1.78 -19.90 9.26
CA GLN A 94 0.89 -20.59 8.31
C GLN A 94 0.96 -20.04 6.89
N THR A 95 1.45 -18.81 6.73
CA THR A 95 1.52 -18.12 5.44
C THR A 95 2.97 -17.80 5.10
N THR A 96 3.39 -18.18 3.90
CA THR A 96 4.73 -17.88 3.40
C THR A 96 4.82 -16.44 2.91
N VAL A 97 5.74 -15.66 3.47
CA VAL A 97 6.05 -14.28 3.05
C VAL A 97 7.57 -14.10 2.92
N ASP A 98 8.04 -13.14 2.10
CA ASP A 98 9.47 -12.86 1.98
C ASP A 98 10.06 -12.26 3.27
N GLN A 99 9.26 -11.46 3.99
CA GLN A 99 9.67 -10.88 5.26
C GLN A 99 8.49 -10.66 6.23
N GLN A 100 8.69 -11.08 7.48
CA GLN A 100 7.81 -10.76 8.60
C GLN A 100 8.54 -9.82 9.56
N ILE A 101 7.94 -8.65 9.82
CA ILE A 101 8.41 -7.65 10.78
C ILE A 101 7.48 -7.71 11.99
N VAL A 102 7.94 -8.37 13.06
CA VAL A 102 7.21 -8.42 14.33
C VAL A 102 7.54 -7.17 15.14
N THR A 103 6.54 -6.37 15.48
CA THR A 103 6.71 -5.07 16.15
C THR A 103 5.49 -4.72 16.99
N ALA A 104 5.69 -3.96 18.06
CA ALA A 104 4.60 -3.41 18.87
C ALA A 104 3.80 -2.30 18.13
N ASN A 105 4.37 -1.70 17.07
CA ASN A 105 3.72 -0.63 16.30
C ASN A 105 3.79 -0.89 14.79
N PRO A 106 2.91 -1.75 14.24
CA PRO A 106 2.93 -2.15 12.83
C PRO A 106 2.79 -0.97 11.88
N LEU A 107 1.87 -0.04 12.17
CA LEU A 107 1.65 1.15 11.35
C LEU A 107 2.89 2.03 11.28
N LYS A 108 3.56 2.29 12.40
CA LYS A 108 4.80 3.06 12.43
C LYS A 108 5.89 2.43 11.57
N GLU A 109 6.14 1.13 11.74
CA GLU A 109 7.17 0.43 10.95
C GLU A 109 6.83 0.34 9.47
N PHE A 110 5.55 0.22 9.11
CA PHE A 110 5.09 0.27 7.73
C PHE A 110 5.35 1.64 7.09
N ILE A 111 5.00 2.73 7.80
CA ILE A 111 5.27 4.10 7.33
C ILE A 111 6.78 4.32 7.20
N ASP A 112 7.57 3.92 8.19
CA ASP A 112 9.03 4.05 8.14
C ASP A 112 9.62 3.25 6.97
N TRP A 113 9.08 2.06 6.69
CA TRP A 113 9.51 1.25 5.55
C TRP A 113 9.20 1.90 4.21
N ILE A 114 7.94 2.32 3.97
CA ILE A 114 7.53 2.82 2.66
C ILE A 114 8.17 4.17 2.32
N LEU A 115 8.35 5.03 3.33
CA LEU A 115 8.91 6.37 3.16
C LEU A 115 10.45 6.37 3.08
N PHE A 116 11.14 5.48 3.82
CA PHE A 116 12.58 5.62 4.05
C PHE A 116 13.44 4.40 3.72
N LYS A 117 12.88 3.17 3.73
CA LYS A 117 13.70 1.95 3.54
C LYS A 117 13.77 1.47 2.09
N LEU A 118 12.92 2.01 1.23
CA LEU A 118 12.88 1.66 -0.18
C LEU A 118 13.74 2.62 -1.02
N ASN A 119 14.17 2.19 -2.22
CA ASN A 119 15.04 3.02 -3.07
C ASN A 119 14.39 4.38 -3.43
N PRO A 120 15.01 5.53 -3.06
CA PRO A 120 14.44 6.86 -3.25
C PRO A 120 14.42 7.34 -4.69
N GLN A 121 15.17 6.71 -5.59
CA GLN A 121 15.20 7.12 -7.00
C GLN A 121 13.87 6.89 -7.71
N TYR A 122 13.04 5.97 -7.21
CA TYR A 122 11.79 5.55 -7.84
C TYR A 122 10.57 6.02 -7.05
N THR A 123 9.58 6.54 -7.76
CA THR A 123 8.28 6.91 -7.18
C THR A 123 7.51 5.66 -6.74
N THR A 124 6.83 5.76 -5.61
CA THR A 124 5.96 4.69 -5.08
C THR A 124 4.50 5.09 -5.25
N MET A 125 3.73 4.30 -5.98
CA MET A 125 2.28 4.36 -5.96
C MET A 125 1.76 3.28 -5.01
N ALA A 126 1.21 3.71 -3.88
CA ALA A 126 0.70 2.83 -2.84
C ALA A 126 -0.82 2.72 -2.94
N PHE A 127 -1.36 1.51 -3.01
CA PHE A 127 -2.78 1.24 -3.16
C PHE A 127 -3.31 0.44 -1.98
N SER A 128 -4.36 0.97 -1.35
CA SER A 128 -5.28 0.20 -0.51
C SER A 128 -6.59 0.02 -1.27
N HIS A 129 -7.37 -1.01 -0.94
CA HIS A 129 -8.64 -1.26 -1.61
C HIS A 129 -9.81 -0.83 -0.73
N ASN A 130 -10.52 0.21 -1.15
CA ASN A 130 -11.53 0.90 -0.34
C ASN A 130 -10.95 1.54 0.94
N GLY A 131 -9.64 1.77 0.96
CA GLY A 131 -8.92 2.34 2.10
C GLY A 131 -9.09 3.84 2.27
N GLY A 132 -9.70 4.53 1.29
CA GLY A 132 -9.98 5.98 1.37
C GLY A 132 -10.90 6.39 2.52
N ARG A 133 -11.59 5.43 3.14
CA ARG A 133 -12.44 5.62 4.33
C ARG A 133 -11.81 5.10 5.63
N TYR A 134 -10.74 4.32 5.57
CA TYR A 134 -10.15 3.63 6.72
C TYR A 134 -8.62 3.66 6.68
N ASP A 135 -7.98 2.79 5.89
CA ASP A 135 -6.53 2.60 5.89
C ASP A 135 -5.75 3.90 5.65
N MET A 136 -6.17 4.66 4.63
CA MET A 136 -5.49 5.90 4.26
C MET A 136 -5.65 7.00 5.32
N ILE A 137 -6.70 6.95 6.14
CA ILE A 137 -6.87 7.87 7.27
C ILE A 137 -5.86 7.55 8.38
N MET A 138 -5.63 6.26 8.65
CA MET A 138 -4.62 5.83 9.63
C MET A 138 -3.21 6.15 9.15
N VAL A 139 -2.92 5.92 7.86
CA VAL A 139 -1.67 6.35 7.21
C VAL A 139 -1.46 7.86 7.36
N PHE A 140 -2.47 8.66 7.03
CA PHE A 140 -2.40 10.11 7.15
C PHE A 140 -2.09 10.55 8.59
N LYS A 141 -2.79 9.97 9.57
CA LYS A 141 -2.57 10.28 11.00
C LYS A 141 -1.13 10.00 11.41
N GLU A 142 -0.58 8.84 11.06
CA GLU A 142 0.79 8.46 11.43
C GLU A 142 1.83 9.38 10.76
N ILE A 143 1.65 9.72 9.48
CA ILE A 143 2.54 10.65 8.75
C ILE A 143 2.48 12.05 9.38
N TYR A 144 1.27 12.53 9.68
CA TYR A 144 1.08 13.84 10.31
C TYR A 144 1.71 13.90 11.70
N SER A 145 1.59 12.82 12.50
CA SER A 145 2.24 12.71 13.81
C SER A 145 3.77 12.71 13.74
N LYS A 146 4.38 12.38 12.60
CA LYS A 146 5.82 12.49 12.36
C LYS A 146 6.28 13.90 11.96
N GLY A 147 5.35 14.84 11.78
CA GLY A 147 5.63 16.22 11.41
C GLY A 147 5.66 16.47 9.90
N ASP A 148 5.35 15.47 9.08
CA ASP A 148 5.23 15.62 7.63
C ASP A 148 3.80 16.01 7.24
N VAL A 149 3.66 17.03 6.39
CA VAL A 149 2.35 17.48 5.88
C VAL A 149 2.19 17.07 4.43
N PRO A 150 1.46 15.98 4.16
CA PRO A 150 1.23 15.51 2.79
C PRO A 150 0.21 16.38 2.05
N SER A 151 0.36 16.44 0.72
CA SER A 151 -0.68 16.96 -0.17
C SER A 151 -1.85 15.98 -0.20
N MET A 152 -3.09 16.48 -0.18
CA MET A 152 -4.29 15.67 -0.08
C MET A 152 -5.34 16.06 -1.11
N ILE A 153 -5.93 15.05 -1.76
CA ILE A 153 -7.15 15.19 -2.56
C ILE A 153 -8.26 14.45 -1.82
N ARG A 154 -9.29 15.18 -1.38
CA ARG A 154 -10.43 14.63 -0.62
C ARG A 154 -11.76 15.21 -1.07
N HIS A 155 -12.83 14.45 -0.90
CA HIS A 155 -14.20 14.94 -1.04
C HIS A 155 -15.03 14.38 0.12
N GLY A 156 -15.58 15.29 0.95
CA GLY A 156 -16.19 14.93 2.23
C GLY A 156 -15.21 14.17 3.13
N ASN A 157 -15.66 13.02 3.64
CA ASN A 157 -14.88 12.15 4.52
C ASN A 157 -14.05 11.08 3.78
N LYS A 158 -14.01 11.12 2.44
CA LYS A 158 -13.24 10.16 1.64
C LYS A 158 -11.94 10.82 1.15
N LEU A 159 -10.82 10.17 1.44
CA LEU A 159 -9.50 10.52 0.90
C LEU A 159 -9.29 9.78 -0.42
N TYR A 160 -8.98 10.51 -1.50
CA TYR A 160 -8.71 9.94 -2.83
C TYR A 160 -7.23 9.76 -3.06
N GLU A 161 -6.43 10.74 -2.64
CA GLU A 161 -4.99 10.73 -2.78
C GLU A 161 -4.32 11.37 -1.57
N LEU A 162 -3.21 10.77 -1.14
CA LEU A 162 -2.25 11.34 -0.19
C LEU A 162 -0.87 11.32 -0.83
N LYS A 163 -0.27 12.48 -1.08
CA LYS A 163 1.03 12.59 -1.74
C LYS A 163 2.09 13.17 -0.81
N ILE A 164 3.19 12.44 -0.68
CA ILE A 164 4.41 12.83 0.01
C ILE A 164 5.45 13.11 -1.08
N PRO A 165 5.89 14.37 -1.26
CA PRO A 165 6.91 14.69 -2.25
C PRO A 165 8.27 14.13 -1.83
N ARG A 166 9.11 13.80 -2.83
CA ARG A 166 10.50 13.42 -2.56
C ARG A 166 11.24 14.58 -1.89
N ASN A 167 12.04 14.26 -0.88
CA ASN A 167 13.02 15.18 -0.31
C ASN A 167 14.32 14.42 -0.01
N ASN A 168 15.31 15.09 0.59
CA ASN A 168 16.61 14.47 0.90
C ASN A 168 16.54 13.30 1.89
N LYS A 169 15.41 13.12 2.58
CA LYS A 169 15.19 12.09 3.59
C LYS A 169 14.17 11.04 3.16
N CYS A 170 13.22 11.38 2.28
CA CYS A 170 12.01 10.61 2.00
C CYS A 170 11.80 10.34 0.51
N ASN A 171 11.32 9.14 0.21
CA ASN A 171 10.84 8.73 -1.11
C ASN A 171 9.63 9.55 -1.55
N GLU A 172 9.43 9.72 -2.87
CA GLU A 172 8.10 10.14 -3.35
C GLU A 172 7.13 8.98 -3.18
N VAL A 173 6.06 9.19 -2.41
CA VAL A 173 5.02 8.19 -2.16
C VAL A 173 3.66 8.82 -2.39
N ILE A 174 2.84 8.16 -3.21
CA ILE A 174 1.50 8.58 -3.57
C ILE A 174 0.55 7.45 -3.16
N PHE A 175 -0.19 7.64 -2.06
CA PHE A 175 -1.24 6.71 -1.66
C PHE A 175 -2.53 7.02 -2.41
N ARG A 176 -3.17 5.98 -2.93
CA ARG A 176 -4.44 6.05 -3.65
C ARG A 176 -5.37 4.92 -3.23
N ASP A 177 -6.66 5.18 -3.35
CA ASP A 177 -7.69 4.17 -3.18
C ASP A 177 -7.95 3.47 -4.53
N SER A 178 -7.61 2.19 -4.61
CA SER A 178 -7.83 1.38 -5.82
C SER A 178 -9.31 1.19 -6.16
N PHE A 179 -10.22 1.37 -5.20
CA PHE A 179 -11.67 1.32 -5.46
C PHE A 179 -12.13 2.42 -6.42
N ASN A 180 -11.40 3.54 -6.51
CA ASN A 180 -11.69 4.59 -7.48
C ASN A 180 -11.37 4.18 -8.93
N LEU A 181 -10.46 3.22 -9.11
CA LEU A 181 -10.09 2.68 -10.41
C LEU A 181 -10.93 1.44 -10.74
N CYS A 182 -11.21 0.62 -9.72
CA CYS A 182 -12.03 -0.57 -9.85
C CYS A 182 -13.09 -0.63 -8.73
N PRO A 183 -14.31 -0.14 -9.00
CA PRO A 183 -15.38 0.00 -8.01
C PRO A 183 -16.12 -1.33 -7.79
N VAL A 184 -15.40 -2.40 -7.49
CA VAL A 184 -15.96 -3.70 -7.13
C VAL A 184 -15.34 -4.16 -5.82
N ALA A 185 -16.09 -4.92 -5.02
CA ALA A 185 -15.55 -5.48 -3.78
C ALA A 185 -14.34 -6.38 -4.06
N LEU A 186 -13.35 -6.38 -3.15
CA LEU A 186 -12.12 -7.17 -3.28
C LEU A 186 -12.38 -8.64 -3.65
N GLY A 187 -13.38 -9.28 -3.01
CA GLY A 187 -13.76 -10.67 -3.28
C GLY A 187 -14.41 -10.91 -4.65
N LYS A 188 -14.90 -9.86 -5.32
CA LYS A 188 -15.52 -9.92 -6.65
C LYS A 188 -14.55 -9.57 -7.79
N LEU A 189 -13.36 -9.04 -7.49
CA LEU A 189 -12.34 -8.70 -8.50
C LEU A 189 -11.97 -9.89 -9.37
N VAL A 190 -11.86 -11.08 -8.76
CA VAL A 190 -11.50 -12.33 -9.46
C VAL A 190 -12.48 -12.61 -10.59
N GLY A 191 -13.79 -12.57 -10.29
CA GLY A 191 -14.84 -12.77 -11.28
C GLY A 191 -14.96 -11.62 -12.28
N ALA A 192 -14.83 -10.37 -11.83
CA ALA A 192 -14.98 -9.18 -12.67
C ALA A 192 -13.92 -9.08 -13.78
N PHE A 193 -12.70 -9.57 -13.51
CA PHE A 193 -11.58 -9.56 -14.45
C PHE A 193 -11.23 -10.95 -15.03
N GLY A 194 -12.01 -11.99 -14.72
CA GLY A 194 -11.72 -13.35 -15.16
C GLY A 194 -10.35 -13.87 -14.69
N LEU A 195 -9.88 -13.44 -13.51
CA LEU A 195 -8.57 -13.81 -12.99
C LEU A 195 -8.58 -15.27 -12.54
N GLN A 196 -7.58 -16.04 -12.97
CA GLN A 196 -7.39 -17.40 -12.48
C GLN A 196 -6.54 -17.38 -11.21
N ILE A 197 -7.21 -17.32 -10.05
CA ILE A 197 -6.57 -17.34 -8.73
C ILE A 197 -7.09 -18.54 -7.95
N THR A 198 -6.18 -19.39 -7.48
CA THR A 198 -6.46 -20.49 -6.55
C THR A 198 -6.60 -19.92 -5.14
N GLU A 199 -7.84 -19.56 -4.81
CA GLU A 199 -8.34 -19.13 -3.50
C GLU A 199 -7.76 -17.84 -2.88
N LYS A 200 -8.62 -17.15 -2.12
CA LYS A 200 -8.28 -15.95 -1.37
C LYS A 200 -7.47 -16.38 -0.15
N THR A 201 -6.22 -15.95 -0.03
CA THR A 201 -5.47 -16.09 1.22
C THR A 201 -6.19 -15.27 2.30
N ILE A 202 -6.81 -15.97 3.25
CA ILE A 202 -7.55 -15.35 4.36
C ILE A 202 -6.52 -14.92 5.40
N PHE A 203 -6.58 -13.67 5.86
CA PHE A 203 -5.78 -13.22 6.99
C PHE A 203 -6.21 -13.94 8.26
N PRO A 204 -5.27 -14.43 9.10
CA PRO A 204 -5.64 -15.03 10.37
C PRO A 204 -6.34 -13.98 11.26
N PRO A 205 -7.56 -14.25 11.75
CA PRO A 205 -8.25 -13.32 12.65
C PRO A 205 -7.54 -13.32 14.00
N PHE A 206 -6.67 -12.34 14.23
CA PHE A 206 -6.08 -12.11 15.56
C PHE A 206 -7.12 -11.42 16.46
N GLY A 207 -8.11 -12.19 16.90
CA GLY A 207 -9.21 -11.69 17.73
C GLY A 207 -9.70 -12.61 18.85
N LYS A 208 -9.18 -13.84 18.96
CA LYS A 208 -9.56 -14.78 20.04
C LYS A 208 -8.41 -15.69 20.43
N TYR A 209 -7.52 -15.21 21.27
CA TYR A 209 -6.82 -16.06 22.22
C TYR A 209 -6.87 -15.35 23.56
N SER A 210 -7.64 -16.00 24.45
CA SER A 210 -7.89 -15.75 25.88
C SER A 210 -6.83 -14.95 26.62
#